data_AF-A0A957QAJ5-F1
#
_entry.id   AF-A0A957QAJ5-F1
#
_cell.length_a   1.000
_cell.length_b   1.000
_cell.length_c   1.000
_cell.angle_alpha   90.00
_cell.angle_beta   90.00
_cell.angle_gamma   90.00
#
_symmetry.space_group_name_H-M   'P 1'
#
loop_
_entity.id
_entity.type
_entity.pdbx_description
1 polymer ?
#
loop_
_entity_poly.entity_id
_entity_poly.type
_entity_poly.pdbx_seq_one_letter_code
_entity_poly.pdbx_strand_id
1 'polypeptide(L)'
;MTTILAQVAPQRSTQYADLARTLAIPELQLSPLGAQATDFAYVTLGGQDYVRFVLPREPTSEQLRELSMLAMTSAFFIHYDQIGDVKGPLLRPLESDWQPTLPPDLVATRRYRGKTNELFTHFLCNVARYSSAFADQPWHELTLMDPLMGGGTTLFVGLMLGAQKVGGVDSDTEDVRSTATFLQQYFQSARISHKMQPERLKGRGL
;
A
#
# COMPACT_ATOMS: atom_id res chain seq x y z
N MET A 1 11.87 24.70 -1.97
CA MET A 1 12.21 23.45 -1.25
C MET A 1 11.26 23.31 -0.08
N THR A 2 10.68 22.14 0.09
CA THR A 2 9.68 21.83 1.11
C THR A 2 10.14 20.60 1.86
N THR A 3 10.34 20.70 3.18
CA THR A 3 10.67 19.56 4.03
C THR A 3 9.40 18.82 4.40
N ILE A 4 9.37 17.53 4.08
CA ILE A 4 8.26 16.63 4.37
C ILE A 4 8.66 15.66 5.48
N LEU A 5 7.73 15.36 6.36
CA LEU A 5 7.80 14.26 7.32
C LEU A 5 6.73 13.24 6.99
N ALA A 6 7.15 12.03 6.63
CA ALA A 6 6.28 10.88 6.48
C ALA A 6 6.32 10.05 7.77
N GLN A 7 5.22 9.96 8.50
CA GLN A 7 5.11 9.12 9.68
C GLN A 7 5.25 7.66 9.27
N VAL A 8 6.15 6.92 9.92
CA VAL A 8 6.32 5.48 9.69
C VAL A 8 5.02 4.76 10.09
N ALA A 9 4.58 3.83 9.25
CA ALA A 9 3.33 3.11 9.47
C ALA A 9 3.35 2.34 10.81
N PRO A 10 2.26 2.38 11.59
CA PRO A 10 2.21 1.68 12.87
C PRO A 10 2.27 0.17 12.67
N GLN A 11 3.13 -0.52 13.43
CA GLN A 11 3.26 -1.97 13.37
C GLN A 11 2.79 -2.61 14.66
N ARG A 12 1.85 -3.55 14.55
CA ARG A 12 1.34 -4.32 15.70
C ARG A 12 1.98 -5.70 15.85
N SER A 13 2.70 -6.18 14.82
CA SER A 13 3.35 -7.50 14.86
C SER A 13 4.73 -7.41 15.48
N THR A 14 4.97 -8.18 16.52
CA THR A 14 6.29 -8.32 17.16
C THR A 14 7.27 -9.16 16.33
N GLN A 15 6.78 -9.96 15.38
CA GLN A 15 7.65 -10.78 14.50
C GLN A 15 8.40 -9.95 13.45
N TYR A 16 7.92 -8.73 13.17
CA TYR A 16 8.47 -7.83 12.16
C TYR A 16 8.60 -6.42 12.72
N ALA A 17 9.12 -6.29 13.94
CA ALA A 17 9.03 -5.08 14.76
C ALA A 17 9.57 -3.80 14.07
N ASP A 18 10.52 -3.94 13.14
CA ASP A 18 11.13 -2.81 12.43
C ASP A 18 10.83 -2.78 10.92
N LEU A 19 9.96 -3.65 10.40
CA LEU A 19 9.74 -3.78 8.96
C LEU A 19 9.37 -2.44 8.29
N ALA A 20 8.46 -1.67 8.89
CA ALA A 20 8.02 -0.40 8.32
C ALA A 20 9.13 0.63 8.37
N ARG A 21 9.85 0.68 9.50
CA ARG A 21 11.00 1.54 9.62
C ARG A 21 12.05 1.19 8.57
N THR A 22 12.46 -0.07 8.45
CA THR A 22 13.48 -0.54 7.49
C THR A 22 13.11 -0.27 6.03
N LEU A 23 11.84 -0.40 5.66
CA LEU A 23 11.41 -0.31 4.27
C LEU A 23 10.83 1.05 3.86
N ALA A 24 10.58 1.98 4.79
CA ALA A 24 9.99 3.28 4.47
C ALA A 24 10.83 4.13 3.51
N ILE A 25 12.13 4.30 3.75
CA ILE A 25 13.00 5.04 2.83
C ILE A 25 13.09 4.33 1.47
N PRO A 26 13.37 3.01 1.38
CA PRO A 26 13.35 2.31 0.09
C PRO A 26 12.04 2.44 -0.69
N GLU A 27 10.87 2.34 -0.04
CA GLU A 27 9.58 2.50 -0.72
C GLU A 27 9.41 3.92 -1.27
N LEU A 28 9.73 4.95 -0.47
CA LEU A 28 9.69 6.35 -0.89
C LEU A 28 10.64 6.63 -2.06
N GLN A 29 11.85 6.08 -2.03
CA GLN A 29 12.86 6.25 -3.08
C GLN A 29 12.47 5.58 -4.40
N LEU A 30 11.75 4.46 -4.33
CA LEU A 30 11.26 3.76 -5.52
C LEU A 30 9.96 4.39 -6.06
N SER A 31 9.19 5.09 -5.23
CA SER A 31 7.95 5.75 -5.67
C SER A 31 8.20 6.75 -6.81
N PRO A 32 7.15 7.15 -7.58
CA PRO A 32 7.27 8.16 -8.63
C PRO A 32 7.84 9.52 -8.15
N LEU A 33 7.78 9.79 -6.85
CA LEU A 33 8.37 10.99 -6.24
C LEU A 33 9.85 10.83 -5.87
N GLY A 34 10.36 9.60 -5.79
CA GLY A 34 11.70 9.30 -5.30
C GLY A 34 12.82 10.01 -6.07
N ALA A 35 12.67 10.16 -7.39
CA ALA A 35 13.63 10.89 -8.23
C ALA A 35 13.71 12.40 -7.94
N GLN A 36 12.67 12.98 -7.35
CA GLN A 36 12.60 14.41 -7.00
C GLN A 36 12.93 14.66 -5.53
N ALA A 37 12.93 13.62 -4.70
CA ALA A 37 13.13 13.70 -3.27
C ALA A 37 14.60 13.53 -2.88
N THR A 38 15.05 14.30 -1.90
CA THR A 38 16.45 14.27 -1.41
C THR A 38 16.50 14.32 0.11
N ASP A 39 17.70 14.15 0.67
CA ASP A 39 17.97 14.28 2.12
C ASP A 39 17.07 13.40 3.01
N PHE A 40 16.94 12.13 2.62
CA PHE A 40 16.22 11.13 3.39
C PHE A 40 16.93 10.84 4.71
N ALA A 41 16.23 11.02 5.82
CA ALA A 41 16.74 10.69 7.15
C ALA A 41 15.59 10.26 8.06
N TYR A 42 15.84 9.30 8.95
CA TYR A 42 14.90 9.02 10.03
C TYR A 42 15.01 10.07 11.12
N VAL A 43 13.87 10.55 11.61
CA VAL A 43 13.79 11.44 12.78
C VAL A 43 12.68 10.95 13.71
N THR A 44 12.83 11.23 15.00
CA THR A 44 11.82 10.87 16.00
C THR A 44 11.25 12.16 16.60
N LEU A 45 9.93 12.34 16.51
CA LEU A 45 9.21 13.50 17.03
C LEU A 45 8.02 13.02 17.87
N GLY A 46 7.90 13.50 19.10
CA GLY A 46 6.81 13.10 19.99
C GLY A 46 6.72 11.59 20.25
N GLY A 47 7.85 10.88 20.23
CA GLY A 47 7.92 9.42 20.39
C GLY A 47 7.44 8.61 19.18
N GLN A 48 7.18 9.27 18.05
CA GLN A 48 6.83 8.63 16.78
C GLN A 48 7.97 8.76 15.78
N ASP A 49 8.13 7.75 14.94
CA ASP A 49 9.15 7.72 13.91
C ASP A 49 8.65 8.31 12.60
N TYR A 50 9.51 9.08 11.96
CA TYR A 50 9.26 9.71 10.68
C TYR A 50 10.44 9.52 9.73
N VAL A 51 10.15 9.48 8.44
CA VAL A 51 11.13 9.76 7.39
C VAL A 51 11.03 11.23 7.02
N ARG A 52 12.11 11.97 7.24
CA ARG A 52 12.31 13.34 6.75
C ARG A 52 12.91 13.27 5.35
N PHE A 53 12.37 14.05 4.41
CA PHE A 53 12.94 14.24 3.09
C PHE A 53 12.56 15.61 2.53
N VAL A 54 13.22 16.04 1.46
CA VAL A 54 13.01 17.35 0.83
C VAL A 54 12.48 17.17 -0.58
N LEU A 55 11.40 17.88 -0.90
CA LEU A 55 10.89 18.05 -2.26
C LEU A 55 11.22 19.46 -2.79
N PRO A 56 11.31 19.66 -4.12
CA PRO A 56 11.56 20.98 -4.70
C PRO A 56 10.44 21.99 -4.36
N ARG A 57 9.20 21.50 -4.28
CA ARG A 57 7.97 22.24 -3.97
C ARG A 57 7.01 21.37 -3.15
N GLU A 58 5.94 21.98 -2.64
CA GLU A 58 4.84 21.24 -2.02
C GLU A 58 4.25 20.23 -3.03
N PRO A 59 3.93 18.99 -2.60
CA PRO A 59 3.40 17.97 -3.51
C PRO A 59 2.04 18.40 -4.06
N THR A 60 1.79 18.08 -5.33
CA THR A 60 0.45 18.21 -5.93
C THR A 60 -0.52 17.20 -5.30
N SER A 61 -1.83 17.37 -5.52
CA SER A 61 -2.83 16.39 -5.06
C SER A 61 -2.57 14.98 -5.59
N GLU A 62 -2.17 14.85 -6.86
CA GLU A 62 -1.81 13.57 -7.47
C GLU A 62 -0.58 12.93 -6.80
N GLN A 63 0.46 13.72 -6.56
CA GLN A 63 1.65 13.28 -5.84
C GLN A 63 1.32 12.85 -4.40
N LEU A 64 0.42 13.56 -3.74
CA LEU A 64 -0.03 13.23 -2.39
C LEU A 64 -0.85 11.93 -2.37
N ARG A 65 -1.66 11.65 -3.40
CA ARG A 65 -2.31 10.33 -3.55
C ARG A 65 -1.29 9.20 -3.65
N GLU A 66 -0.25 9.38 -4.48
CA GLU A 66 0.82 8.37 -4.61
C GLU A 66 1.53 8.12 -3.27
N LEU A 67 1.85 9.20 -2.53
CA LEU A 67 2.42 9.08 -1.20
C LEU A 67 1.47 8.36 -0.21
N SER A 68 0.17 8.64 -0.26
CA SER A 68 -0.83 7.99 0.60
C SER A 68 -1.04 6.51 0.29
N MET A 69 -0.63 6.03 -0.89
CA MET A 69 -0.67 4.62 -1.25
C MET A 69 0.55 3.83 -0.77
N LEU A 70 1.54 4.46 -0.14
CA LEU A 70 2.70 3.74 0.38
C LEU A 70 2.33 2.86 1.57
N ALA A 71 2.95 1.69 1.66
CA ALA A 71 2.66 0.70 2.70
C ALA A 71 3.36 1.01 4.03
N MET A 72 4.54 1.62 3.97
CA MET A 72 5.45 1.77 5.11
C MET A 72 5.33 3.14 5.80
N THR A 73 4.44 4.00 5.32
CA THR A 73 4.14 5.32 5.88
C THR A 73 2.63 5.53 6.02
N SER A 74 2.19 6.28 7.04
CA SER A 74 0.74 6.44 7.34
C SER A 74 0.20 7.86 7.26
N ALA A 75 1.06 8.88 7.38
CA ALA A 75 0.66 10.27 7.36
C ALA A 75 1.81 11.17 6.90
N PHE A 76 1.49 12.31 6.29
CA PHE A 76 2.47 13.23 5.73
C PHE A 76 2.25 14.65 6.26
N PHE A 77 3.33 15.35 6.56
CA PHE A 77 3.31 16.70 7.10
C PHE A 77 4.37 17.56 6.42
N ILE A 78 4.08 18.85 6.23
CA ILE A 78 5.14 19.84 5.99
C ILE A 78 5.75 20.22 7.33
N HIS A 79 7.08 20.18 7.38
CA HIS A 79 7.87 20.56 8.53
C HIS A 79 8.33 22.02 8.44
N TYR A 80 8.12 22.78 9.51
CA TYR A 80 8.66 24.12 9.69
C TYR A 80 9.49 24.19 10.97
N ASP A 81 10.73 24.67 10.87
CA ASP A 81 11.57 24.97 12.03
C ASP A 81 11.05 26.17 12.84
N GLN A 82 10.30 27.08 12.19
CA GLN A 82 9.72 28.27 12.80
C GLN A 82 8.60 28.83 11.91
N ILE A 83 7.54 29.41 12.52
CA ILE A 83 6.52 30.21 11.85
C ILE A 83 6.33 31.51 12.64
N GLY A 84 6.66 32.65 12.03
CA GLY A 84 6.68 33.93 12.75
C GLY A 84 7.65 33.87 13.94
N ASP A 85 7.15 34.13 15.14
CA ASP A 85 7.93 34.04 16.39
C ASP A 85 7.84 32.66 17.08
N VAL A 86 7.04 31.74 16.53
CA VAL A 86 6.83 30.41 17.13
C VAL A 86 7.91 29.45 16.62
N LYS A 87 8.81 29.03 17.51
CA LYS A 87 9.81 28.00 17.22
C LYS A 87 9.16 26.61 17.14
N GLY A 88 9.65 25.80 16.21
CA GLY A 88 9.17 24.45 15.93
C GLY A 88 9.86 23.34 16.73
N PRO A 89 9.69 22.08 16.30
CA PRO A 89 9.10 21.68 15.02
C PRO A 89 7.58 21.95 14.94
N LEU A 90 7.13 22.59 13.87
CA LEU A 90 5.71 22.79 13.55
C LEU A 90 5.33 21.95 12.34
N LEU A 91 4.22 21.20 12.46
CA LEU A 91 3.76 20.27 11.43
C LEU A 91 2.44 20.75 10.85
N ARG A 92 2.39 20.94 9.54
CA ARG A 92 1.12 21.12 8.81
C ARG A 92 0.74 19.80 8.15
N PRO A 93 -0.40 19.18 8.51
CA PRO A 93 -0.87 17.98 7.83
C PRO A 93 -1.06 18.20 6.32
N LEU A 94 -0.71 17.19 5.54
CA LEU A 94 -1.04 17.10 4.11
C LEU A 94 -2.24 16.17 3.96
N GLU A 95 -3.38 16.75 3.59
CA GLU A 95 -4.65 16.03 3.42
C GLU A 95 -4.76 15.42 2.01
N SER A 96 -4.80 14.10 1.95
CA SER A 96 -4.95 13.34 0.70
C SER A 96 -6.42 13.00 0.45
N ASP A 97 -6.83 13.00 -0.82
CA ASP A 97 -8.16 12.53 -1.25
C ASP A 97 -8.16 11.02 -1.58
N TRP A 98 -7.03 10.32 -1.42
CA TRP A 98 -6.97 8.88 -1.65
C TRP A 98 -7.77 8.11 -0.61
N GLN A 99 -8.57 7.16 -1.09
CA GLN A 99 -9.26 6.17 -0.28
C GLN A 99 -9.07 4.79 -0.91
N PRO A 100 -8.88 3.74 -0.09
CA PRO A 100 -8.78 2.38 -0.61
C PRO A 100 -10.12 1.97 -1.26
N THR A 101 -10.05 1.26 -2.39
CA THR A 101 -11.23 0.84 -3.15
C THR A 101 -12.03 -0.23 -2.40
N LEU A 102 -11.34 -1.13 -1.72
CA LEU A 102 -11.93 -2.04 -0.73
C LEU A 102 -11.33 -1.76 0.64
N PRO A 103 -12.10 -1.97 1.74
CA PRO A 103 -11.60 -1.66 3.07
C PRO A 103 -10.32 -2.46 3.42
N PRO A 104 -9.31 -1.84 4.06
CA PRO A 104 -8.05 -2.53 4.40
C PRO A 104 -8.21 -3.76 5.31
N ASP A 105 -9.30 -3.84 6.06
CA ASP A 105 -9.60 -4.99 6.92
C ASP A 105 -9.95 -6.26 6.12
N LEU A 106 -10.23 -6.17 4.82
CA LEU A 106 -10.31 -7.32 3.92
C LEU A 106 -9.01 -8.13 3.98
N VAL A 107 -7.89 -7.42 3.84
CA VAL A 107 -6.56 -8.02 3.91
C VAL A 107 -6.32 -8.50 5.34
N ALA A 108 -6.66 -7.69 6.35
CA ALA A 108 -6.38 -7.99 7.75
C ALA A 108 -7.17 -9.16 8.35
N THR A 109 -8.40 -9.37 7.91
CA THR A 109 -9.32 -10.34 8.50
C THR A 109 -9.02 -11.77 8.05
N ARG A 110 -8.49 -11.95 6.83
CA ARG A 110 -8.15 -13.27 6.31
C ARG A 110 -7.06 -13.92 7.17
N ARG A 111 -7.33 -15.11 7.71
CA ARG A 111 -6.35 -15.96 8.42
C ARG A 111 -6.18 -17.29 7.68
N TYR A 112 -4.94 -17.66 7.42
CA TYR A 112 -4.53 -18.97 6.91
C TYR A 112 -3.05 -19.22 7.24
N ARG A 113 -2.63 -20.48 7.18
CA ARG A 113 -1.26 -20.88 7.51
C ARG A 113 -0.28 -20.33 6.47
N GLY A 114 0.83 -19.78 6.92
CA GLY A 114 1.87 -19.26 6.03
C GLY A 114 1.49 -17.93 5.35
N LYS A 115 0.45 -17.24 5.83
CA LYS A 115 0.08 -15.92 5.33
C LYS A 115 1.26 -14.94 5.47
N THR A 116 1.68 -14.37 4.35
CA THR A 116 2.67 -13.28 4.29
C THR A 116 2.16 -12.04 5.01
N ASN A 117 3.07 -11.27 5.62
CA ASN A 117 2.72 -10.01 6.26
C ASN A 117 2.00 -9.07 5.28
N GLU A 118 0.93 -8.44 5.76
CA GLU A 118 0.00 -7.65 4.94
C GLU A 118 0.64 -6.35 4.46
N LEU A 119 1.38 -5.65 5.34
CA LEU A 119 2.16 -4.47 4.97
C LEU A 119 3.27 -4.84 4.00
N PHE A 120 3.96 -5.96 4.23
CA PHE A 120 5.01 -6.41 3.32
C PHE A 120 4.46 -6.74 1.92
N THR A 121 3.29 -7.40 1.86
CA THR A 121 2.65 -7.71 0.57
C THR A 121 2.22 -6.44 -0.15
N HIS A 122 1.71 -5.44 0.57
CA HIS A 122 1.41 -4.11 0.03
C HIS A 122 2.67 -3.44 -0.53
N PHE A 123 3.75 -3.39 0.24
CA PHE A 123 5.04 -2.87 -0.22
C PHE A 123 5.52 -3.57 -1.50
N LEU A 124 5.45 -4.90 -1.57
CA LEU A 124 5.86 -5.64 -2.76
C LEU A 124 4.99 -5.31 -3.98
N CYS A 125 3.68 -5.10 -3.79
CA CYS A 125 2.79 -4.67 -4.88
C CYS A 125 3.18 -3.28 -5.41
N ASN A 126 3.48 -2.34 -4.51
CA ASN A 126 3.97 -1.01 -4.89
C ASN A 126 5.32 -1.08 -5.59
N VAL A 127 6.29 -1.82 -5.04
CA VAL A 127 7.62 -2.00 -5.65
C VAL A 127 7.52 -2.65 -7.03
N ALA A 128 6.65 -3.64 -7.21
CA ALA A 128 6.43 -4.27 -8.51
C ALA A 128 5.90 -3.28 -9.54
N ARG A 129 4.92 -2.43 -9.17
CA ARG A 129 4.44 -1.34 -10.02
C ARG A 129 5.56 -0.37 -10.35
N TYR A 130 6.23 0.18 -9.34
CA TYR A 130 7.25 1.22 -9.48
C TYR A 130 8.50 0.75 -10.25
N SER A 131 8.84 -0.53 -10.18
CA SER A 131 10.00 -1.10 -10.86
C SER A 131 9.69 -1.64 -12.26
N SER A 132 8.50 -1.33 -12.81
CA SER A 132 8.04 -1.82 -14.11
C SER A 132 7.79 -0.68 -15.09
N ALA A 133 7.44 -1.01 -16.33
CA ALA A 133 6.97 -0.04 -17.33
C ALA A 133 5.63 0.65 -16.95
N PHE A 134 5.00 0.24 -15.84
CA PHE A 134 3.73 0.75 -15.35
C PHE A 134 3.88 1.72 -14.17
N ALA A 135 5.10 2.18 -13.86
CA ALA A 135 5.38 3.03 -12.69
C ALA A 135 4.49 4.28 -12.61
N ASP A 136 4.23 4.91 -13.76
CA ASP A 136 3.41 6.12 -13.87
C ASP A 136 1.92 5.84 -14.08
N GLN A 137 1.50 4.57 -14.25
CA GLN A 137 0.09 4.23 -14.43
C GLN A 137 -0.60 4.08 -13.08
N PRO A 138 -1.80 4.66 -12.88
CA PRO A 138 -2.52 4.53 -11.62
C PRO A 138 -3.07 3.11 -11.44
N TRP A 139 -3.26 2.68 -10.19
CA TRP A 139 -3.75 1.33 -9.87
C TRP A 139 -5.03 0.95 -10.62
N HIS A 140 -5.97 1.88 -10.81
CA HIS A 140 -7.23 1.63 -11.52
C HIS A 140 -7.10 1.41 -13.04
N GLU A 141 -5.88 1.42 -13.58
CA GLU A 141 -5.59 0.99 -14.96
C GLU A 141 -4.85 -0.36 -14.99
N LEU A 142 -4.35 -0.83 -13.84
CA LEU A 142 -3.49 -2.00 -13.74
C LEU A 142 -4.27 -3.31 -13.66
N THR A 143 -3.68 -4.34 -14.26
CA THR A 143 -4.05 -5.75 -14.00
C THR A 143 -2.96 -6.38 -13.14
N LEU A 144 -3.32 -6.80 -11.93
CA LEU A 144 -2.43 -7.54 -11.02
C LEU A 144 -2.69 -9.04 -11.17
N MET A 145 -1.64 -9.83 -11.38
CA MET A 145 -1.73 -11.28 -11.51
C MET A 145 -0.73 -11.96 -10.57
N ASP A 146 -1.21 -12.86 -9.72
CA ASP A 146 -0.38 -13.69 -8.84
C ASP A 146 -0.41 -15.16 -9.31
N PRO A 147 0.67 -15.70 -9.90
CA PRO A 147 0.70 -17.07 -10.40
C PRO A 147 0.85 -18.14 -9.30
N LEU A 148 0.99 -17.73 -8.03
CA LEU A 148 1.14 -18.60 -6.86
C LEU A 148 0.35 -17.99 -5.68
N MET A 149 -0.94 -17.74 -5.92
CA MET A 149 -1.75 -16.87 -5.05
C MET A 149 -1.92 -17.39 -3.61
N GLY A 150 -1.81 -18.71 -3.39
CA GLY A 150 -2.15 -19.37 -2.14
C GLY A 150 -3.46 -18.86 -1.56
N GLY A 151 -3.44 -18.46 -0.29
CA GLY A 151 -4.59 -17.89 0.41
C GLY A 151 -5.00 -16.45 0.01
N GLY A 152 -4.39 -15.86 -1.02
CA GLY A 152 -4.89 -14.69 -1.74
C GLY A 152 -4.45 -13.30 -1.26
N THR A 153 -3.44 -13.18 -0.37
CA THR A 153 -3.07 -11.87 0.21
C THR A 153 -2.73 -10.82 -0.86
N THR A 154 -1.95 -11.17 -1.89
CA THR A 154 -1.63 -10.29 -3.04
C THR A 154 -2.90 -9.81 -3.74
N LEU A 155 -3.89 -10.70 -3.89
CA LEU A 155 -5.14 -10.36 -4.56
C LEU A 155 -5.94 -9.34 -3.75
N PHE A 156 -6.05 -9.54 -2.44
CA PHE A 156 -6.77 -8.61 -1.57
C PHE A 156 -6.10 -7.24 -1.52
N VAL A 157 -4.76 -7.21 -1.49
CA VAL A 157 -3.98 -5.97 -1.60
C VAL A 157 -4.26 -5.26 -2.92
N GLY A 158 -4.23 -5.97 -4.05
CA GLY A 158 -4.56 -5.38 -5.36
C GLY A 158 -5.97 -4.80 -5.42
N LEU A 159 -6.96 -5.50 -4.85
CA LEU A 159 -8.33 -4.98 -4.80
C LEU A 159 -8.46 -3.76 -3.87
N MET A 160 -7.75 -3.75 -2.74
CA MET A 160 -7.70 -2.63 -1.80
C MET A 160 -7.09 -1.39 -2.45
N LEU A 161 -5.99 -1.55 -3.21
CA LEU A 161 -5.32 -0.48 -3.95
C LEU A 161 -6.13 -0.01 -5.17
N GLY A 162 -7.16 -0.76 -5.57
CA GLY A 162 -8.04 -0.40 -6.67
C GLY A 162 -7.52 -0.84 -8.04
N ALA A 163 -6.76 -1.94 -8.11
CA ALA A 163 -6.39 -2.56 -9.37
C ALA A 163 -7.65 -2.84 -10.24
N GLN A 164 -7.62 -2.45 -11.52
CA GLN A 164 -8.75 -2.65 -12.45
C GLN A 164 -9.16 -4.13 -12.54
N LYS A 165 -8.15 -5.02 -12.53
CA LYS A 165 -8.33 -6.47 -12.54
C LYS A 165 -7.32 -7.11 -11.61
N VAL A 166 -7.77 -8.13 -10.89
CA VAL A 166 -6.94 -8.93 -10.02
C VAL A 166 -7.20 -10.40 -10.33
N GLY A 167 -6.14 -11.13 -10.65
CA GLY A 167 -6.19 -12.55 -10.98
C GLY A 167 -5.19 -13.35 -10.16
N GLY A 168 -5.56 -14.57 -9.80
CA GLY A 168 -4.68 -15.50 -9.11
C GLY A 168 -4.82 -16.90 -9.67
N VAL A 169 -3.70 -17.62 -9.73
CA VAL A 169 -3.65 -19.05 -10.06
C VAL A 169 -2.94 -19.77 -8.93
N ASP A 170 -3.46 -20.94 -8.57
CA ASP A 170 -2.76 -21.86 -7.69
C ASP A 170 -3.02 -23.31 -8.12
N SER A 171 -2.06 -24.18 -7.81
CA SER A 171 -2.19 -25.62 -7.94
C SER A 171 -3.02 -26.24 -6.82
N ASP A 172 -3.03 -25.61 -5.64
CA ASP A 172 -3.85 -26.03 -4.53
C ASP A 172 -5.31 -25.55 -4.70
N THR A 173 -6.16 -26.48 -5.11
CA THR A 173 -7.59 -26.20 -5.31
C THR A 173 -8.33 -25.81 -4.02
N GLU A 174 -7.82 -26.20 -2.84
CA GLU A 174 -8.40 -25.81 -1.56
C GLU A 174 -8.13 -24.34 -1.24
N ASP A 175 -6.92 -23.86 -1.53
CA ASP A 175 -6.55 -22.44 -1.36
C ASP A 175 -7.39 -21.53 -2.26
N VAL A 176 -7.56 -21.90 -3.53
CA VAL A 176 -8.43 -21.16 -4.47
C VAL A 176 -9.88 -21.15 -3.98
N ARG A 177 -10.42 -22.33 -3.62
CA ARG A 177 -11.81 -22.45 -3.16
C ARG A 177 -12.05 -21.67 -1.87
N SER A 178 -11.17 -21.81 -0.89
CA SER A 178 -11.32 -21.13 0.41
C SER A 178 -11.17 -19.62 0.30
N THR A 179 -10.35 -19.14 -0.65
CA THR A 179 -10.18 -17.71 -0.96
C THR A 179 -11.44 -17.14 -1.60
N ALA A 180 -12.03 -17.83 -2.58
CA ALA A 180 -13.29 -17.44 -3.19
C ALA A 180 -14.45 -17.41 -2.19
N THR A 181 -14.55 -18.43 -1.33
CA THR A 181 -15.55 -18.47 -0.25
C THR A 181 -15.38 -17.32 0.73
N PHE A 182 -14.15 -17.01 1.14
CA PHE A 182 -13.88 -15.87 2.03
C PHE A 182 -14.30 -14.53 1.42
N LEU A 183 -13.91 -14.25 0.17
CA LEU A 183 -14.30 -13.01 -0.51
C LEU A 183 -15.82 -12.85 -0.57
N GLN A 184 -16.53 -13.93 -0.90
CA GLN A 184 -17.99 -13.92 -0.93
C GLN A 184 -18.60 -13.58 0.42
N GLN A 185 -18.15 -14.27 1.48
CA GLN A 185 -18.63 -14.03 2.84
C GLN A 185 -18.32 -12.61 3.31
N TYR A 186 -17.11 -12.13 3.05
CA TYR A 186 -16.69 -10.77 3.41
C TYR A 186 -17.57 -9.72 2.70
N PHE A 187 -17.80 -9.85 1.39
CA PHE A 187 -18.65 -8.91 0.66
C PHE A 187 -20.11 -8.94 1.12
N GLN A 188 -20.64 -10.12 1.48
CA GLN A 188 -21.96 -10.23 2.09
C GLN A 188 -22.01 -9.50 3.43
N SER A 189 -21.03 -9.71 4.33
CA SER A 189 -21.00 -9.07 5.64
C SER A 189 -20.79 -7.55 5.56
N ALA A 190 -19.92 -7.10 4.65
CA ALA A 190 -19.61 -5.69 4.42
C ALA A 190 -20.67 -4.98 3.55
N ARG A 191 -21.69 -5.71 3.07
CA ARG A 191 -22.75 -5.20 2.16
C ARG A 191 -22.19 -4.59 0.87
N ILE A 192 -21.13 -5.19 0.34
CA ILE A 192 -20.51 -4.80 -0.92
C ILE A 192 -21.18 -5.59 -2.04
N SER A 193 -21.77 -4.87 -3.01
CA SER A 193 -22.38 -5.46 -4.19
C SER A 193 -21.35 -6.24 -5.00
N HIS A 194 -21.64 -7.51 -5.28
CA HIS A 194 -20.75 -8.37 -6.04
C HIS A 194 -21.55 -9.38 -6.87
N LYS A 195 -20.92 -9.88 -7.94
CA LYS A 195 -21.43 -10.97 -8.75
C LYS A 195 -20.37 -12.06 -8.84
N MET A 196 -20.72 -13.27 -8.43
CA MET A 196 -19.87 -14.45 -8.59
C MET A 196 -20.29 -15.21 -9.86
N GLN A 197 -19.30 -15.54 -10.71
CA GLN A 197 -19.51 -16.35 -11.91
C GLN A 197 -18.51 -17.51 -11.90
N PRO A 198 -18.94 -18.72 -11.47
CA PRO A 198 -18.09 -19.89 -11.55
C PRO A 198 -18.03 -20.38 -12.99
N GLU A 199 -16.83 -20.38 -13.58
CA GLU A 199 -16.59 -20.91 -14.92
C GLU A 199 -15.67 -22.12 -14.87
N ARG A 200 -16.00 -23.15 -15.65
CA ARG A 200 -15.06 -24.23 -15.96
C ARG A 200 -14.32 -23.86 -17.23
N LEU A 201 -13.05 -23.51 -17.11
CA LEU A 201 -12.17 -23.39 -18.26
C LEU A 201 -11.95 -24.79 -18.84
N LYS A 202 -12.74 -25.16 -19.86
CA LYS A 202 -12.40 -26.29 -20.72
C LYS A 202 -11.17 -25.88 -21.50
N GLY A 203 -10.06 -26.61 -21.33
CA GLY A 203 -8.81 -26.31 -22.00
C GLY A 203 -9.04 -26.03 -23.48
N ARG A 204 -8.78 -24.80 -23.91
CA ARG A 204 -8.42 -24.59 -25.31
C ARG A 204 -7.05 -25.23 -25.43
N GLY A 205 -7.00 -26.36 -26.13
CA GLY A 205 -5.74 -27.02 -26.45
C GLY A 205 -4.75 -25.98 -26.98
N LEU A 206 -3.55 -25.99 -26.42
CA LEU A 206 -2.39 -25.41 -27.07
C LEU A 206 -2.17 -26.10 -28.42
#